data_AF-A0A9P2G6U1-F1
#
_entry.id   AF-A0A9P2G6U1-F1
#
_cell.length_a   1.000
_cell.length_b   1.000
_cell.length_c   1.000
_cell.angle_alpha   90.00
_cell.angle_beta   90.00
_cell.angle_gamma   90.00
#
_symmetry.space_group_name_H-M   'P 1'
#
loop_
_entity.id
_entity.type
_entity.pdbx_description
1 polymer ?
#
loop_
_entity_poly.entity_id
_entity_poly.type
_entity_poly.pdbx_seq_one_letter_code
_entity_poly.pdbx_strand_id
1 'polypeptide(L)'
;MIKKRKILNVLSKGAIAAIISASFSISAYASADGFLAKSLLDGKLYYYNYNDLMKAYENNAVGLESKLFNDYISKEVIAIHDDKNGFVDYKVIEEAAENAVVSEQEFDLDNFIKDASDKVEISSEVISIHENEEGEIFTNNYEVKDNVVKNHKDVQPKPLKEDKEENHSKGKKKEPIVNPVVKNEEELPNKVETVERDNEVKKDKPIAEKQTEKNVEIQSNLVQHYVRRERAQAQIGDLAFKFKGKGQNKLQNPQTIKILDKTIQLDAGDDSSKIKTKILKAFEGNKDWIFGVGYVVIEENGARVQYKCKKIMENVDKLAEDTSEIKFIQVDEDMGTLGVAEKKEVCEVTVNSASNKQETINFTLKDTRANITLAKVTINVNPQDDTRKIAELLYNELKSKASRLYDIKLEKEKSKIILKQRLAINARTTVSIER
;
A
#
# COMPACT_ATOMS: atom_id res chain seq x y z
N MET A 1 13.53 7.24 -11.82
CA MET A 1 12.45 6.55 -11.08
C MET A 1 11.74 5.64 -12.07
N ILE A 2 12.00 4.32 -12.02
CA ILE A 2 11.52 3.38 -13.04
C ILE A 2 10.24 2.71 -12.53
N LYS A 3 9.09 2.99 -13.16
CA LYS A 3 7.84 2.26 -12.90
C LYS A 3 7.96 0.85 -13.49
N LYS A 4 8.16 -0.16 -12.65
CA LYS A 4 8.02 -1.57 -13.04
C LYS A 4 6.54 -1.94 -12.99
N ARG A 5 5.89 -2.05 -14.16
CA ARG A 5 4.57 -2.67 -14.29
C ARG A 5 4.73 -4.17 -14.50
N LYS A 6 3.78 -4.97 -14.00
CA LYS A 6 3.70 -6.41 -14.28
C LYS A 6 3.11 -6.56 -15.68
N ILE A 7 3.77 -7.33 -16.55
CA ILE A 7 3.25 -7.68 -17.88
C ILE A 7 2.70 -9.10 -17.79
N LEU A 8 1.42 -9.28 -18.15
CA LEU A 8 0.79 -10.59 -18.20
C LEU A 8 1.03 -11.21 -19.58
N ASN A 9 2.09 -12.01 -19.72
CA ASN A 9 2.31 -12.78 -20.95
C ASN A 9 1.45 -14.04 -20.94
N VAL A 10 0.46 -14.08 -21.83
CA VAL A 10 -0.35 -15.26 -22.15
C VAL A 10 -0.31 -15.47 -23.67
N LEU A 11 -0.18 -16.72 -24.11
CA LEU A 11 -0.93 -17.27 -25.25
C LEU A 11 -0.71 -18.79 -25.32
N SER A 12 -1.79 -19.54 -25.56
CA SER A 12 -1.89 -21.02 -25.54
C SER A 12 -1.55 -21.69 -24.19
N LYS A 13 -2.51 -22.44 -23.64
CA LYS A 13 -2.52 -23.10 -22.30
C LYS A 13 -2.33 -22.19 -21.08
N GLY A 14 -1.58 -21.09 -21.18
CA GLY A 14 -1.41 -20.11 -20.10
C GLY A 14 -2.68 -19.35 -19.72
N ALA A 15 -3.67 -19.22 -20.63
CA ALA A 15 -4.88 -18.43 -20.40
C ALA A 15 -5.73 -18.95 -19.22
N ILE A 16 -5.93 -20.27 -19.13
CA ILE A 16 -6.66 -20.91 -18.04
C ILE A 16 -6.01 -20.61 -16.68
N ALA A 17 -4.68 -20.74 -16.59
CA ALA A 17 -3.93 -20.40 -15.38
C ALA A 17 -3.94 -18.89 -15.09
N ALA A 18 -3.98 -18.05 -16.13
CA ALA A 18 -4.01 -16.60 -16.01
C ALA A 18 -5.38 -16.07 -15.54
N ILE A 19 -6.49 -16.64 -15.99
CA ILE A 19 -7.84 -16.26 -15.55
C ILE A 19 -8.13 -16.76 -14.13
N ILE A 20 -7.68 -17.98 -13.79
CA ILE A 20 -7.61 -18.41 -12.39
C ILE A 20 -6.79 -17.37 -11.58
N SER A 21 -5.62 -16.94 -12.09
CA SER A 21 -4.80 -15.92 -11.41
C SER A 21 -5.44 -14.52 -11.31
N ALA A 22 -6.37 -14.18 -12.21
CA ALA A 22 -7.07 -12.89 -12.22
C ALA A 22 -8.25 -12.85 -11.24
N SER A 23 -8.89 -14.00 -10.95
CA SER A 23 -9.98 -14.09 -9.98
C SER A 23 -9.57 -13.80 -8.52
N PHE A 24 -8.27 -13.76 -8.21
CA PHE A 24 -7.76 -13.59 -6.83
C PHE A 24 -7.67 -12.15 -6.33
N SER A 25 -7.99 -11.13 -7.13
CA SER A 25 -7.93 -9.72 -6.69
C SER A 25 -9.13 -9.26 -5.85
N ILE A 26 -10.17 -10.08 -5.69
CA ILE A 26 -11.54 -9.60 -5.42
C ILE A 26 -11.95 -9.81 -3.94
N SER A 27 -12.74 -8.88 -3.42
CA SER A 27 -13.12 -8.85 -2.00
C SER A 27 -14.54 -9.36 -1.71
N ALA A 28 -14.60 -10.58 -1.16
CA ALA A 28 -15.67 -11.09 -0.28
C ALA A 28 -17.12 -11.24 -0.82
N TYR A 29 -17.37 -11.05 -2.12
CA TYR A 29 -18.62 -11.43 -2.78
C TYR A 29 -18.32 -11.98 -4.18
N ALA A 30 -17.91 -13.26 -4.24
CA ALA A 30 -17.73 -13.96 -5.51
C ALA A 30 -19.06 -14.00 -6.29
N SER A 31 -18.99 -13.78 -7.60
CA SER A 31 -20.12 -13.92 -8.51
C SER A 31 -19.97 -15.19 -9.36
N ALA A 32 -18.75 -15.50 -9.81
CA ALA A 32 -18.43 -16.76 -10.45
C ALA A 32 -18.40 -17.95 -9.46
N ASP A 33 -19.11 -19.04 -9.76
CA ASP A 33 -19.18 -20.26 -8.93
C ASP A 33 -18.63 -21.54 -9.60
N GLY A 34 -18.35 -21.49 -10.91
CA GLY A 34 -17.91 -22.67 -11.67
C GLY A 34 -17.59 -22.40 -13.13
N PHE A 35 -17.17 -23.46 -13.83
CA PHE A 35 -16.68 -23.41 -15.21
C PHE A 35 -17.37 -24.45 -16.09
N LEU A 36 -17.72 -24.07 -17.31
CA LEU A 36 -18.19 -24.98 -18.35
C LEU A 36 -17.08 -25.24 -19.36
N ALA A 37 -16.66 -26.50 -19.49
CA ALA A 37 -15.69 -26.92 -20.49
C ALA A 37 -16.26 -27.99 -21.44
N LYS A 38 -15.86 -27.92 -22.71
CA LYS A 38 -16.24 -28.86 -23.75
C LYS A 38 -15.09 -29.82 -24.06
N SER A 39 -15.40 -31.11 -24.05
CA SER A 39 -14.46 -32.13 -24.51
C SER A 39 -14.42 -32.15 -26.03
N LEU A 40 -13.21 -32.09 -26.60
CA LEU A 40 -12.98 -32.18 -28.04
C LEU A 40 -13.05 -33.63 -28.57
N LEU A 41 -13.19 -34.63 -27.68
CA LEU A 41 -13.20 -36.06 -28.04
C LEU A 41 -14.61 -36.62 -28.22
N ASP A 42 -15.56 -36.21 -27.38
CA ASP A 42 -16.97 -36.65 -27.40
C ASP A 42 -17.97 -35.50 -27.62
N GLY A 43 -17.48 -34.26 -27.69
CA GLY A 43 -18.28 -33.06 -27.91
C GLY A 43 -19.13 -32.60 -26.71
N LYS A 44 -19.10 -33.33 -25.58
CA LYS A 44 -19.96 -33.08 -24.42
C LYS A 44 -19.52 -31.88 -23.58
N LEU A 45 -20.48 -31.33 -22.84
CA LEU A 45 -20.29 -30.24 -21.91
C LEU A 45 -20.11 -30.77 -20.48
N TYR A 46 -19.13 -30.22 -19.77
CA TYR A 46 -18.71 -30.63 -18.45
C TYR A 46 -18.66 -29.40 -17.52
N TYR A 47 -19.35 -29.46 -16.39
CA TYR A 47 -19.35 -28.41 -15.36
C TYR A 47 -18.39 -28.77 -14.22
N TYR A 48 -17.59 -27.81 -13.78
CA TYR A 48 -16.65 -27.92 -12.67
C TYR A 48 -16.98 -26.84 -11.65
N ASN A 49 -17.20 -27.21 -10.37
CA ASN A 49 -17.34 -26.19 -9.33
C ASN A 49 -16.02 -25.46 -9.10
N TYR A 50 -16.07 -24.14 -8.89
CA TYR A 50 -14.90 -23.30 -8.70
C TYR A 50 -14.04 -23.77 -7.51
N ASN A 51 -14.64 -24.12 -6.38
CA ASN A 51 -13.90 -24.47 -5.16
C ASN A 51 -13.18 -25.83 -5.30
N ASP A 52 -13.87 -26.82 -5.85
CA ASP A 52 -13.29 -28.16 -6.06
C ASP A 52 -12.17 -28.12 -7.12
N LEU A 53 -12.39 -27.39 -8.21
CA LEU A 53 -11.37 -27.18 -9.23
C LEU A 53 -10.18 -26.35 -8.73
N MET A 54 -10.41 -25.35 -7.88
CA MET A 54 -9.35 -24.57 -7.25
C MET A 54 -8.51 -25.44 -6.31
N LYS A 55 -9.13 -26.24 -5.43
CA LYS A 55 -8.45 -27.22 -4.58
C LYS A 55 -7.66 -28.26 -5.40
N ALA A 56 -8.24 -28.72 -6.52
CA ALA A 56 -7.58 -29.62 -7.45
C ALA A 56 -6.37 -28.97 -8.17
N TYR A 57 -6.46 -27.68 -8.51
CA TYR A 57 -5.34 -26.88 -9.00
C TYR A 57 -4.26 -26.70 -7.93
N GLU A 58 -4.62 -26.39 -6.68
CA GLU A 58 -3.68 -26.29 -5.55
C GLU A 58 -2.89 -27.58 -5.33
N ASN A 59 -3.56 -28.74 -5.39
CA ASN A 59 -2.92 -30.06 -5.34
C ASN A 59 -1.90 -30.25 -6.48
N ASN A 60 -2.30 -29.95 -7.73
CA ASN A 60 -1.40 -30.01 -8.88
C ASN A 60 -0.20 -29.04 -8.74
N ALA A 61 -0.47 -27.83 -8.21
CA ALA A 61 0.50 -26.77 -7.94
C ALA A 61 1.52 -27.09 -6.82
N VAL A 62 1.32 -28.15 -6.04
CA VAL A 62 2.31 -28.71 -5.11
C VAL A 62 2.91 -30.05 -5.59
N GLY A 63 2.58 -30.47 -6.80
CA GLY A 63 3.09 -31.71 -7.41
C GLY A 63 2.41 -32.99 -6.90
N LEU A 64 1.22 -32.88 -6.29
CA LEU A 64 0.33 -34.03 -6.08
C LEU A 64 -0.40 -34.33 -7.39
N GLU A 65 -0.68 -35.60 -7.64
CA GLU A 65 -1.60 -35.97 -8.72
C GLU A 65 -3.00 -35.49 -8.35
N SER A 66 -3.69 -34.90 -9.32
CA SER A 66 -5.03 -34.33 -9.19
C SER A 66 -5.80 -34.71 -10.45
N LYS A 67 -6.73 -35.67 -10.31
CA LYS A 67 -7.45 -36.20 -11.47
C LYS A 67 -8.39 -35.13 -12.00
N LEU A 68 -9.11 -34.43 -11.12
CA LEU A 68 -10.04 -33.36 -11.47
C LEU A 68 -9.39 -32.23 -12.29
N PHE A 69 -8.21 -31.76 -11.87
CA PHE A 69 -7.50 -30.71 -12.61
C PHE A 69 -6.96 -31.21 -13.95
N ASN A 70 -6.39 -32.42 -13.99
CA ASN A 70 -5.90 -33.04 -15.23
C ASN A 70 -7.04 -33.27 -16.25
N ASP A 71 -8.23 -33.65 -15.77
CA ASP A 71 -9.44 -33.82 -16.58
C ASP A 71 -9.96 -32.48 -17.11
N TYR A 72 -9.97 -31.42 -16.30
CA TYR A 72 -10.35 -30.06 -16.71
C TYR A 72 -9.43 -29.50 -17.81
N ILE A 73 -8.10 -29.51 -17.61
CA ILE A 73 -7.13 -28.93 -18.58
C ILE A 73 -7.02 -29.71 -19.89
N SER A 74 -7.72 -30.85 -20.01
CA SER A 74 -7.85 -31.61 -21.26
C SER A 74 -8.97 -31.09 -22.18
N LYS A 75 -9.80 -30.15 -21.69
CA LYS A 75 -11.01 -29.63 -22.36
C LYS A 75 -10.87 -28.15 -22.73
N GLU A 76 -11.72 -27.69 -23.64
CA GLU A 76 -11.83 -26.28 -24.06
C GLU A 76 -12.80 -25.55 -23.12
N VAL A 77 -12.41 -24.45 -22.47
CA VAL A 77 -13.34 -23.67 -21.64
C VAL A 77 -14.27 -22.86 -22.55
N ILE A 78 -15.58 -22.93 -22.30
CA ILE A 78 -16.63 -22.30 -23.12
C ILE A 78 -17.35 -21.18 -22.36
N ALA A 79 -17.56 -21.34 -21.05
CA ALA A 79 -18.23 -20.34 -20.23
C ALA A 79 -17.77 -20.37 -18.77
N ILE A 80 -17.94 -19.25 -18.08
CA ILE A 80 -17.89 -19.15 -16.63
C ILE A 80 -19.33 -19.05 -16.11
N HIS A 81 -19.65 -19.74 -15.02
CA HIS A 81 -20.97 -19.75 -14.40
C HIS A 81 -21.05 -18.77 -13.23
N ASP A 82 -22.13 -18.00 -13.18
CA ASP A 82 -22.47 -17.05 -12.12
C ASP A 82 -23.80 -17.44 -11.46
N ASP A 83 -23.89 -17.34 -10.14
CA ASP A 83 -25.06 -17.80 -9.36
C ASP A 83 -26.35 -17.00 -9.62
N LYS A 84 -26.24 -15.82 -10.26
CA LYS A 84 -27.36 -14.90 -10.59
C LYS A 84 -27.53 -14.73 -12.10
N ASN A 85 -26.43 -14.75 -12.86
CA ASN A 85 -26.38 -14.51 -14.29
C ASN A 85 -26.32 -15.77 -15.14
N GLY A 86 -25.98 -16.94 -14.58
CA GLY A 86 -25.79 -18.17 -15.33
C GLY A 86 -24.47 -18.17 -16.12
N PHE A 87 -24.46 -18.83 -17.28
CA PHE A 87 -23.24 -19.01 -18.08
C PHE A 87 -22.93 -17.80 -18.99
N VAL A 88 -21.78 -17.15 -18.77
CA VAL A 88 -21.23 -16.05 -19.60
C VAL A 88 -20.11 -16.56 -20.50
N ASP A 89 -20.06 -16.13 -21.76
CA ASP A 89 -19.10 -16.64 -22.77
C ASP A 89 -17.65 -16.35 -22.36
N TYR A 90 -16.84 -17.42 -22.28
CA TYR A 90 -15.43 -17.34 -21.90
C TYR A 90 -14.62 -16.44 -22.83
N LYS A 91 -14.96 -16.36 -24.13
CA LYS A 91 -14.23 -15.52 -25.10
C LYS A 91 -14.44 -14.04 -24.87
N VAL A 92 -15.65 -13.64 -24.47
CA VAL A 92 -15.96 -12.24 -24.12
C VAL A 92 -15.19 -11.83 -22.86
N ILE A 93 -14.98 -12.75 -21.93
CA ILE A 93 -14.15 -12.57 -20.73
C ILE A 93 -12.66 -12.53 -21.10
N GLU A 94 -12.18 -13.42 -21.99
CA GLU A 94 -10.79 -13.49 -22.46
C GLU A 94 -10.40 -12.22 -23.23
N GLU A 95 -11.23 -11.76 -24.18
CA GLU A 95 -11.05 -10.51 -24.90
C GLU A 95 -11.05 -9.30 -23.96
N ALA A 96 -11.93 -9.25 -22.95
CA ALA A 96 -11.96 -8.16 -21.99
C ALA A 96 -10.70 -8.12 -21.09
N ALA A 97 -10.21 -9.29 -20.66
CA ALA A 97 -8.97 -9.41 -19.90
C ALA A 97 -7.74 -9.00 -20.74
N GLU A 98 -7.65 -9.44 -22.00
CA GLU A 98 -6.58 -9.01 -22.92
C GLU A 98 -6.61 -7.48 -23.15
N ASN A 99 -7.78 -6.90 -23.39
CA ASN A 99 -7.94 -5.46 -23.57
C ASN A 99 -7.53 -4.66 -22.32
N ALA A 100 -7.83 -5.15 -21.11
CA ALA A 100 -7.39 -4.53 -19.86
C ALA A 100 -5.86 -4.58 -19.72
N VAL A 101 -5.22 -5.71 -20.02
CA VAL A 101 -3.76 -5.88 -19.99
C VAL A 101 -3.08 -4.94 -20.99
N VAL A 102 -3.58 -4.85 -22.23
CA VAL A 102 -3.08 -3.93 -23.26
C VAL A 102 -3.27 -2.45 -22.84
N SER A 103 -4.34 -2.14 -22.11
CA SER A 103 -4.64 -0.80 -21.61
C SER A 103 -3.88 -0.42 -20.32
N GLU A 104 -3.06 -1.31 -19.77
CA GLU A 104 -2.42 -1.19 -18.45
C GLU A 104 -3.41 -0.98 -17.28
N GLN A 105 -4.63 -1.53 -17.42
CA GLN A 105 -5.71 -1.46 -16.44
C GLN A 105 -5.82 -2.76 -15.61
N GLU A 106 -6.49 -2.67 -14.47
CA GLU A 106 -6.84 -3.83 -13.64
C GLU A 106 -8.16 -4.43 -14.15
N PHE A 107 -8.18 -5.75 -14.34
CA PHE A 107 -9.38 -6.48 -14.76
C PHE A 107 -10.05 -7.11 -13.54
N ASP A 108 -11.34 -6.82 -13.34
CA ASP A 108 -12.16 -7.34 -12.24
C ASP A 108 -13.19 -8.31 -12.83
N LEU A 109 -12.99 -9.60 -12.56
CA LEU A 109 -13.79 -10.68 -13.16
C LEU A 109 -15.24 -10.69 -12.65
N ASP A 110 -15.46 -10.53 -11.34
CA ASP A 110 -16.81 -10.54 -10.76
C ASP A 110 -17.60 -9.30 -11.21
N ASN A 111 -16.98 -8.11 -11.25
CA ASN A 111 -17.68 -6.93 -11.77
C ASN A 111 -17.96 -7.03 -13.27
N PHE A 112 -17.08 -7.66 -14.06
CA PHE A 112 -17.32 -7.89 -15.49
C PHE A 112 -18.48 -8.89 -15.71
N ILE A 113 -18.44 -10.07 -15.09
CA ILE A 113 -19.47 -11.11 -15.22
C ILE A 113 -20.84 -10.64 -14.70
N LYS A 114 -20.86 -9.85 -13.63
CA LYS A 114 -22.08 -9.26 -13.07
C LYS A 114 -22.81 -8.33 -14.05
N ASP A 115 -22.07 -7.56 -14.85
CA ASP A 115 -22.63 -6.57 -15.78
C ASP A 115 -22.69 -7.10 -17.25
N ALA A 116 -22.23 -8.33 -17.51
CA ALA A 116 -22.16 -8.92 -18.84
C ALA A 116 -23.52 -9.34 -19.45
N SER A 117 -23.72 -9.01 -20.72
CA SER A 117 -24.89 -9.40 -21.53
C SER A 117 -24.77 -10.77 -22.21
N ASP A 118 -23.55 -11.22 -22.42
CA ASP A 118 -23.20 -12.21 -23.46
C ASP A 118 -23.22 -13.63 -22.89
N LYS A 119 -24.44 -14.15 -22.75
CA LYS A 119 -24.74 -15.45 -22.13
C LYS A 119 -24.72 -16.59 -23.13
N VAL A 120 -24.20 -17.75 -22.71
CA VAL A 120 -24.16 -18.97 -23.53
C VAL A 120 -25.46 -19.77 -23.36
N GLU A 121 -26.19 -19.97 -24.46
CA GLU A 121 -27.34 -20.89 -24.49
C GLU A 121 -26.85 -22.34 -24.42
N ILE A 122 -27.31 -23.07 -23.41
CA ILE A 122 -26.99 -24.49 -23.23
C ILE A 122 -28.20 -25.33 -23.61
N SER A 123 -28.16 -25.88 -24.82
CA SER A 123 -29.19 -26.77 -25.40
C SER A 123 -28.82 -28.26 -25.33
N SER A 124 -27.75 -28.60 -24.60
CA SER A 124 -27.19 -29.96 -24.49
C SER A 124 -27.06 -30.38 -23.02
N GLU A 125 -27.05 -31.70 -22.77
CA GLU A 125 -26.81 -32.26 -21.44
C GLU A 125 -25.43 -31.85 -20.91
N VAL A 126 -25.40 -31.37 -19.66
CA VAL A 126 -24.17 -30.98 -18.95
C VAL A 126 -23.87 -31.98 -17.86
N ILE A 127 -22.64 -32.46 -17.83
CA ILE A 127 -22.16 -33.43 -16.83
C ILE A 127 -21.33 -32.67 -15.79
N SER A 128 -21.82 -32.56 -14.56
CA SER A 128 -21.00 -32.05 -13.45
C SER A 128 -19.95 -33.08 -13.03
N ILE A 129 -18.71 -32.63 -12.90
CA ILE A 129 -17.54 -33.42 -12.53
C ILE A 129 -17.12 -33.07 -11.10
N HIS A 130 -16.94 -34.10 -10.28
CA HIS A 130 -16.64 -34.00 -8.84
C HIS A 130 -15.45 -34.91 -8.49
N GLU A 131 -14.72 -34.60 -7.41
CA GLU A 131 -13.63 -35.44 -6.88
C GLU A 131 -13.94 -35.87 -5.44
N ASN A 132 -13.81 -37.17 -5.13
CA ASN A 132 -14.07 -37.69 -3.79
C ASN A 132 -12.85 -37.51 -2.84
N GLU A 133 -12.99 -37.91 -1.58
CA GLU A 133 -11.90 -37.83 -0.58
C GLU A 133 -10.66 -38.68 -0.94
N GLU A 134 -10.81 -39.66 -1.83
CA GLU A 134 -9.75 -40.57 -2.31
C GLU A 134 -9.09 -40.08 -3.61
N GLY A 135 -9.49 -38.92 -4.15
CA GLY A 135 -8.99 -38.39 -5.41
C GLY A 135 -9.52 -39.12 -6.64
N GLU A 136 -10.73 -39.69 -6.58
CA GLU A 136 -11.42 -40.33 -7.70
C GLU A 136 -12.48 -39.38 -8.29
N ILE A 137 -12.56 -39.33 -9.63
CA ILE A 137 -13.60 -38.55 -10.31
C ILE A 137 -14.91 -39.32 -10.34
N PHE A 138 -16.01 -38.64 -10.01
CA PHE A 138 -17.38 -39.12 -10.28
C PHE A 138 -18.21 -38.04 -10.98
N THR A 139 -19.30 -38.47 -11.62
CA THR A 139 -20.08 -37.64 -12.54
C THR A 139 -21.57 -37.64 -12.18
N ASN A 140 -22.20 -36.46 -12.21
CA ASN A 140 -23.63 -36.29 -11.99
C ASN A 140 -24.21 -35.37 -13.07
N ASN A 141 -25.46 -35.57 -13.49
CA ASN A 141 -26.13 -34.64 -14.41
C ASN A 141 -26.33 -33.27 -13.74
N TYR A 142 -25.98 -32.20 -14.44
CA TYR A 142 -26.14 -30.82 -13.98
C TYR A 142 -27.45 -30.21 -14.47
N GLU A 143 -28.34 -29.84 -13.55
CA GLU A 143 -29.59 -29.15 -13.87
C GLU A 143 -29.34 -27.67 -14.23
N VAL A 144 -29.24 -27.36 -15.53
CA VAL A 144 -29.23 -25.97 -16.01
C VAL A 144 -30.60 -25.33 -15.76
N LYS A 145 -30.63 -24.18 -15.08
CA LYS A 145 -31.86 -23.46 -14.70
C LYS A 145 -31.97 -22.13 -15.45
N ASP A 146 -33.03 -21.99 -16.25
CA ASP A 146 -33.56 -20.77 -16.87
C ASP A 146 -32.61 -19.83 -17.66
N ASN A 147 -31.79 -20.40 -18.57
CA ASN A 147 -31.11 -19.61 -19.62
C ASN A 147 -32.04 -19.34 -20.83
N VAL A 148 -32.91 -18.31 -20.80
CA VAL A 148 -33.80 -17.97 -21.94
C VAL A 148 -33.98 -16.45 -22.20
N VAL A 149 -33.23 -15.85 -23.14
CA VAL A 149 -33.65 -14.65 -23.89
C VAL A 149 -33.13 -14.63 -25.34
N LYS A 150 -34.01 -15.01 -26.29
CA LYS A 150 -34.12 -14.54 -27.69
C LYS A 150 -32.85 -14.33 -28.56
N ASN A 151 -32.58 -15.34 -29.40
CA ASN A 151 -32.13 -15.26 -30.80
C ASN A 151 -31.82 -13.86 -31.40
N HIS A 152 -30.61 -13.72 -31.96
CA HIS A 152 -30.39 -12.91 -33.17
C HIS A 152 -29.63 -13.73 -34.23
N LYS A 153 -29.91 -13.46 -35.52
CA LYS A 153 -29.56 -14.37 -36.63
C LYS A 153 -28.13 -14.21 -37.17
N ASP A 154 -27.61 -15.28 -37.76
CA ASP A 154 -26.43 -15.28 -38.62
C ASP A 154 -26.42 -14.15 -39.65
N VAL A 155 -25.30 -13.45 -39.77
CA VAL A 155 -24.96 -12.59 -40.92
C VAL A 155 -23.49 -12.79 -41.28
N GLN A 156 -23.22 -13.26 -42.50
CA GLN A 156 -21.86 -13.40 -43.03
C GLN A 156 -21.24 -12.02 -43.37
N PRO A 157 -19.92 -11.82 -43.19
CA PRO A 157 -19.26 -10.56 -43.49
C PRO A 157 -19.05 -10.33 -45.00
N LYS A 158 -19.34 -9.12 -45.48
CA LYS A 158 -18.92 -8.55 -46.79
C LYS A 158 -19.01 -7.01 -46.75
N PRO A 159 -18.32 -6.25 -47.62
CA PRO A 159 -17.11 -5.57 -47.16
C PRO A 159 -17.18 -4.03 -47.29
N LEU A 160 -16.04 -3.38 -47.02
CA LEU A 160 -15.82 -1.93 -46.98
C LEU A 160 -16.51 -1.11 -48.09
N LYS A 161 -16.89 0.12 -47.72
CA LYS A 161 -16.82 1.29 -48.59
C LYS A 161 -16.25 2.50 -47.85
N GLU A 162 -15.54 3.35 -48.58
CA GLU A 162 -15.10 4.67 -48.11
C GLU A 162 -16.28 5.67 -48.10
N ASP A 163 -16.20 6.75 -47.31
CA ASP A 163 -15.94 8.07 -47.90
C ASP A 163 -15.66 9.20 -46.87
N LYS A 164 -14.84 10.17 -47.32
CA LYS A 164 -14.76 11.61 -46.96
C LYS A 164 -14.71 12.05 -45.48
N GLU A 165 -13.67 12.71 -45.02
CA GLU A 165 -13.22 14.10 -45.35
C GLU A 165 -14.15 15.21 -44.87
N GLU A 166 -13.77 15.89 -43.78
CA GLU A 166 -13.78 17.36 -43.75
C GLU A 166 -12.74 17.87 -42.72
N ASN A 167 -11.79 18.70 -43.15
CA ASN A 167 -10.99 19.60 -42.29
C ASN A 167 -10.09 20.56 -43.10
N HIS A 168 -10.45 21.84 -43.11
CA HIS A 168 -9.51 22.97 -43.28
C HIS A 168 -9.29 23.59 -41.89
N SER A 169 -8.15 24.20 -41.55
CA SER A 169 -7.36 25.13 -42.37
C SER A 169 -5.85 25.15 -42.03
N LYS A 170 -5.07 26.01 -42.73
CA LYS A 170 -3.60 26.08 -42.75
C LYS A 170 -3.03 27.18 -41.84
N GLY A 171 -1.83 26.99 -41.27
CA GLY A 171 -1.19 28.03 -40.42
C GLY A 171 0.32 27.87 -40.10
N LYS A 172 1.20 27.81 -41.12
CA LYS A 172 2.68 28.08 -41.14
C LYS A 172 3.47 28.12 -39.78
N LYS A 173 4.50 27.29 -39.51
CA LYS A 173 5.92 27.34 -40.02
C LYS A 173 6.56 28.76 -39.97
N LYS A 174 7.80 28.99 -39.48
CA LYS A 174 8.99 28.11 -39.29
C LYS A 174 10.02 28.70 -38.28
N GLU A 175 10.87 27.82 -37.74
CA GLU A 175 12.12 28.01 -36.95
C GLU A 175 13.36 28.42 -37.81
N PRO A 176 14.67 28.43 -37.36
CA PRO A 176 15.35 28.79 -36.07
C PRO A 176 16.72 29.60 -36.26
N ILE A 177 17.61 29.61 -35.23
CA ILE A 177 19.13 29.56 -35.26
C ILE A 177 20.01 30.79 -34.82
N VAL A 178 20.64 30.65 -33.63
CA VAL A 178 22.07 30.90 -33.19
C VAL A 178 22.64 32.32 -32.88
N ASN A 179 23.60 32.33 -31.92
CA ASN A 179 24.34 33.45 -31.27
C ASN A 179 25.61 33.95 -32.02
N PRO A 180 26.27 35.04 -31.55
CA PRO A 180 27.49 34.90 -30.70
C PRO A 180 27.53 35.84 -29.46
N VAL A 181 28.15 35.49 -28.30
CA VAL A 181 29.56 35.68 -27.84
C VAL A 181 30.08 37.14 -28.06
N VAL A 182 30.59 37.93 -27.09
CA VAL A 182 31.82 37.82 -26.24
C VAL A 182 31.85 38.88 -25.08
N LYS A 183 32.33 38.50 -23.86
CA LYS A 183 33.08 39.22 -22.77
C LYS A 183 32.94 40.76 -22.49
N ASN A 184 33.19 41.34 -21.30
CA ASN A 184 33.54 40.92 -19.90
C ASN A 184 33.18 42.12 -18.93
N GLU A 185 33.76 42.53 -17.76
CA GLU A 185 34.95 42.21 -16.90
C GLU A 185 34.76 42.79 -15.43
N GLU A 186 35.65 42.40 -14.48
CA GLU A 186 36.19 43.03 -13.22
C GLU A 186 35.62 44.32 -12.52
N GLU A 187 35.85 44.61 -11.21
CA GLU A 187 36.12 43.82 -9.97
C GLU A 187 35.94 44.68 -8.65
N LEU A 188 36.63 44.37 -7.52
CA LEU A 188 36.36 44.82 -6.13
C LEU A 188 37.47 45.78 -5.51
N PRO A 189 37.80 45.82 -4.18
CA PRO A 189 37.21 46.77 -3.21
C PRO A 189 38.20 47.52 -2.23
N ASN A 190 37.63 48.18 -1.19
CA ASN A 190 38.12 48.40 0.21
C ASN A 190 38.76 49.74 0.70
N LYS A 191 38.64 49.91 2.05
CA LYS A 191 39.27 50.86 3.03
C LYS A 191 38.55 52.23 3.20
N VAL A 192 38.01 52.66 4.37
CA VAL A 192 38.47 52.76 5.79
C VAL A 192 39.51 53.90 5.94
N GLU A 193 39.40 54.93 6.81
CA GLU A 193 39.22 54.90 8.29
C GLU A 193 38.87 56.27 8.96
N THR A 194 38.29 56.26 10.18
CA THR A 194 38.32 57.28 11.29
C THR A 194 37.89 58.77 11.13
N VAL A 195 37.28 59.34 12.19
CA VAL A 195 37.87 60.30 13.19
C VAL A 195 36.94 60.36 14.44
N GLU A 196 37.49 60.67 15.63
CA GLU A 196 36.80 60.68 16.95
C GLU A 196 36.56 62.11 17.53
N ARG A 197 36.07 62.16 18.79
CA ARG A 197 36.06 63.25 19.82
C ARG A 197 34.75 64.05 19.97
N ASP A 198 34.37 64.56 21.16
CA ASP A 198 35.03 64.52 22.50
C ASP A 198 34.01 64.49 23.68
N ASN A 199 34.51 64.42 24.93
CA ASN A 199 33.72 64.33 26.17
C ASN A 199 33.33 65.70 26.78
N GLU A 200 32.22 65.77 27.55
CA GLU A 200 32.22 66.43 28.88
C GLU A 200 31.03 66.02 29.80
N VAL A 201 30.99 66.52 31.05
CA VAL A 201 30.48 65.78 32.22
C VAL A 201 29.66 66.64 33.23
N LYS A 202 28.70 65.97 33.91
CA LYS A 202 27.96 66.35 35.15
C LYS A 202 26.92 67.49 35.12
N LYS A 203 25.70 67.13 35.52
CA LYS A 203 24.99 67.81 36.62
C LYS A 203 23.96 66.89 37.28
N ASP A 204 24.14 66.59 38.56
CA ASP A 204 23.27 65.69 39.31
C ASP A 204 21.90 66.30 39.59
N LYS A 205 20.86 65.46 39.45
CA LYS A 205 19.51 65.67 40.01
C LYS A 205 19.12 64.39 40.73
N PRO A 206 18.32 64.45 41.81
CA PRO A 206 18.03 63.29 42.63
C PRO A 206 17.37 62.19 41.80
N ILE A 207 17.96 60.99 41.87
CA ILE A 207 17.37 59.78 41.32
C ILE A 207 16.17 59.45 42.21
N ALA A 208 14.98 59.86 41.79
CA ALA A 208 13.78 59.13 42.16
C ALA A 208 13.98 57.68 41.69
N GLU A 209 13.79 56.71 42.58
CA GLU A 209 13.97 55.30 42.24
C GLU A 209 13.09 54.95 41.04
N LYS A 210 13.74 54.71 39.89
CA LYS A 210 13.06 54.08 38.77
C LYS A 210 12.70 52.66 39.21
N GLN A 211 11.46 52.49 39.66
CA GLN A 211 10.82 51.17 39.70
C GLN A 211 11.05 50.55 38.33
N THR A 212 11.86 49.50 38.28
CA THR A 212 12.21 48.83 37.04
C THR A 212 10.93 48.24 36.48
N GLU A 213 10.55 48.64 35.25
CA GLU A 213 9.31 48.17 34.64
C GLU A 213 9.32 46.64 34.57
N LYS A 214 8.44 46.04 35.38
CA LYS A 214 8.28 44.61 35.45
C LYS A 214 7.15 44.27 34.50
N ASN A 215 7.48 43.65 33.38
CA ASN A 215 6.52 43.19 32.39
C ASN A 215 6.20 41.71 32.66
N VAL A 216 5.11 41.20 32.08
CA VAL A 216 4.80 39.76 32.12
C VAL A 216 5.79 38.98 31.25
N GLU A 217 6.33 37.91 31.82
CA GLU A 217 7.17 36.93 31.14
C GLU A 217 6.55 35.55 31.28
N ILE A 218 6.59 34.78 30.19
CA ILE A 218 6.18 33.38 30.17
C ILE A 218 7.30 32.50 29.63
N GLN A 219 7.34 31.26 30.09
CA GLN A 219 8.16 30.21 29.52
C GLN A 219 7.27 29.11 28.96
N SER A 220 7.44 28.79 27.67
CA SER A 220 6.72 27.72 26.97
C SER A 220 7.68 26.55 26.71
N ASN A 221 7.44 25.42 27.37
CA ASN A 221 8.29 24.23 27.36
C ASN A 221 7.58 23.05 26.70
N LEU A 222 8.24 22.39 25.76
CA LEU A 222 7.72 21.19 25.10
C LEU A 222 8.13 19.94 25.91
N VAL A 223 7.27 19.49 26.82
CA VAL A 223 7.61 18.42 27.80
C VAL A 223 7.33 17.00 27.31
N GLN A 224 6.47 16.84 26.30
CA GLN A 224 6.30 15.56 25.60
C GLN A 224 6.20 15.79 24.10
N HIS A 225 7.11 15.18 23.34
CA HIS A 225 7.03 15.16 21.88
C HIS A 225 5.92 14.24 21.38
N TYR A 226 5.40 14.58 20.20
CA TYR A 226 4.57 13.70 19.40
C TYR A 226 5.29 12.40 19.01
N VAL A 227 4.55 11.29 19.02
CA VAL A 227 4.92 10.04 18.35
C VAL A 227 3.72 9.55 17.55
N ARG A 228 3.93 9.27 16.26
CA ARG A 228 2.88 8.73 15.37
C ARG A 228 2.46 7.35 15.87
N ARG A 229 1.17 7.05 15.80
CA ARG A 229 0.73 5.66 15.93
C ARG A 229 1.17 4.89 14.69
N GLU A 230 2.02 3.89 14.89
CA GLU A 230 2.39 2.92 13.85
C GLU A 230 1.74 1.58 14.21
N ARG A 231 1.13 0.92 13.22
CA ARG A 231 0.45 -0.35 13.45
C ARG A 231 1.50 -1.45 13.49
N ALA A 232 1.40 -2.34 14.47
CA ALA A 232 2.15 -3.58 14.48
C ALA A 232 1.76 -4.40 13.24
N GLN A 233 2.76 -4.85 12.48
CA GLN A 233 2.55 -5.66 11.28
C GLN A 233 3.44 -6.91 11.35
N ALA A 234 2.85 -8.06 11.02
CA ALA A 234 3.60 -9.30 10.86
C ALA A 234 4.16 -9.36 9.44
N GLN A 235 5.38 -9.84 9.29
CA GLN A 235 6.03 -9.98 7.99
C GLN A 235 5.32 -11.04 7.12
N ILE A 236 5.02 -10.70 5.86
CA ILE A 236 4.39 -11.60 4.86
C ILE A 236 5.10 -11.39 3.52
N GLY A 237 5.32 -12.45 2.75
CA GLY A 237 5.82 -12.32 1.39
C GLY A 237 6.09 -13.65 0.68
N ASP A 238 6.79 -13.56 -0.44
CA ASP A 238 7.19 -14.70 -1.28
C ASP A 238 8.69 -14.98 -1.15
N LEU A 239 9.05 -16.24 -0.84
CA LEU A 239 10.41 -16.74 -1.00
C LEU A 239 10.46 -17.57 -2.29
N ALA A 240 10.91 -16.92 -3.36
CA ALA A 240 11.17 -17.57 -4.63
C ALA A 240 12.58 -18.17 -4.66
N PHE A 241 12.75 -19.23 -5.44
CA PHE A 241 14.06 -19.78 -5.76
C PHE A 241 14.12 -20.25 -7.20
N LYS A 242 15.33 -20.26 -7.77
CA LYS A 242 15.59 -20.76 -9.12
C LYS A 242 16.95 -21.44 -9.22
N PHE A 243 17.06 -22.34 -10.18
CA PHE A 243 18.33 -22.96 -10.52
C PHE A 243 19.28 -21.95 -11.18
N LYS A 244 20.59 -22.16 -11.01
CA LYS A 244 21.65 -21.27 -11.52
C LYS A 244 22.16 -21.67 -12.91
N GLY A 245 22.01 -22.94 -13.30
CA GLY A 245 22.28 -23.40 -14.66
C GLY A 245 21.25 -22.89 -15.68
N LYS A 246 21.70 -22.52 -16.88
CA LYS A 246 20.81 -22.10 -17.97
C LYS A 246 20.05 -23.32 -18.52
N GLY A 247 18.72 -23.32 -18.41
CA GLY A 247 17.88 -24.48 -18.78
C GLY A 247 17.97 -25.65 -17.79
N GLN A 248 18.50 -25.41 -16.58
CA GLN A 248 18.54 -26.40 -15.52
C GLN A 248 17.17 -26.45 -14.80
N ASN A 249 16.39 -27.49 -15.04
CA ASN A 249 15.10 -27.71 -14.35
C ASN A 249 15.18 -28.66 -13.13
N LYS A 250 16.37 -29.24 -12.87
CA LYS A 250 16.64 -30.21 -11.79
C LYS A 250 18.04 -30.04 -11.20
N LEU A 251 18.22 -30.38 -9.93
CA LEU A 251 19.54 -30.45 -9.30
C LEU A 251 20.44 -31.51 -9.94
N GLN A 252 21.71 -31.16 -10.11
CA GLN A 252 22.75 -32.06 -10.61
C GLN A 252 23.44 -32.80 -9.45
N ASN A 253 23.65 -32.12 -8.31
CA ASN A 253 24.28 -32.67 -7.12
C ASN A 253 23.33 -32.61 -5.90
N PRO A 254 23.44 -33.55 -4.94
CA PRO A 254 22.78 -33.42 -3.65
C PRO A 254 23.41 -32.27 -2.86
N GLN A 255 22.60 -31.53 -2.10
CA GLN A 255 23.06 -30.36 -1.35
C GLN A 255 22.10 -30.00 -0.21
N THR A 256 22.58 -29.19 0.74
CA THR A 256 21.77 -28.66 1.83
C THR A 256 21.41 -27.20 1.57
N ILE A 257 20.13 -26.83 1.67
CA ILE A 257 19.70 -25.42 1.75
C ILE A 257 19.44 -25.04 3.21
N LYS A 258 19.58 -23.74 3.52
CA LYS A 258 19.15 -23.15 4.79
C LYS A 258 18.08 -22.11 4.55
N ILE A 259 17.01 -22.18 5.34
CA ILE A 259 15.94 -21.19 5.41
C ILE A 259 15.61 -20.97 6.88
N LEU A 260 15.77 -19.75 7.40
CA LEU A 260 15.60 -19.43 8.83
C LEU A 260 16.37 -20.42 9.74
N ASP A 261 15.68 -21.10 10.65
CA ASP A 261 16.22 -22.13 11.55
C ASP A 261 16.30 -23.52 10.92
N LYS A 262 15.82 -23.70 9.68
CA LYS A 262 15.71 -24.99 8.99
C LYS A 262 16.90 -25.26 8.08
N THR A 263 17.39 -26.47 8.19
CA THR A 263 18.43 -27.07 7.35
C THR A 263 17.78 -28.23 6.60
N ILE A 264 17.70 -28.15 5.27
CA ILE A 264 16.87 -29.04 4.45
C ILE A 264 17.76 -29.73 3.41
N GLN A 265 17.67 -31.06 3.32
CA GLN A 265 18.46 -31.86 2.39
C GLN A 265 17.73 -32.02 1.04
N LEU A 266 18.42 -31.66 -0.03
CA LEU A 266 17.97 -31.79 -1.41
C LEU A 266 18.81 -32.83 -2.13
N ASP A 267 18.18 -33.64 -2.97
CA ASP A 267 18.78 -34.77 -3.66
C ASP A 267 19.09 -34.42 -5.12
N ALA A 268 20.05 -35.11 -5.73
CA ALA A 268 20.25 -35.01 -7.18
C ALA A 268 18.99 -35.48 -7.92
N GLY A 269 18.56 -34.75 -8.95
CA GLY A 269 17.30 -34.99 -9.65
C GLY A 269 16.05 -34.41 -8.96
N ASP A 270 16.20 -33.63 -7.88
CA ASP A 270 15.12 -32.79 -7.36
C ASP A 270 14.81 -31.64 -8.34
N ASP A 271 13.55 -31.55 -8.75
CA ASP A 271 12.93 -30.44 -9.49
C ASP A 271 12.38 -29.37 -8.54
N SER A 272 11.93 -28.23 -9.08
CA SER A 272 11.41 -27.14 -8.26
C SER A 272 10.14 -27.51 -7.47
N SER A 273 9.32 -28.45 -7.94
CA SER A 273 8.17 -28.97 -7.19
C SER A 273 8.62 -29.77 -5.95
N LYS A 274 9.56 -30.69 -6.09
CA LYS A 274 10.12 -31.44 -4.95
C LYS A 274 10.81 -30.53 -3.93
N ILE A 275 11.57 -29.54 -4.39
CA ILE A 275 12.22 -28.57 -3.49
C ILE A 275 11.17 -27.74 -2.75
N LYS A 276 10.12 -27.26 -3.44
CA LYS A 276 8.97 -26.56 -2.83
C LYS A 276 8.35 -27.43 -1.72
N THR A 277 8.02 -28.68 -2.01
CA THR A 277 7.40 -29.61 -1.05
C THR A 277 8.32 -29.95 0.13
N LYS A 278 9.63 -30.10 -0.09
CA LYS A 278 10.62 -30.24 0.99
C LYS A 278 10.71 -28.99 1.89
N ILE A 279 10.57 -27.79 1.34
CA ILE A 279 10.50 -26.54 2.10
C ILE A 279 9.21 -26.47 2.92
N LEU A 280 8.04 -26.69 2.31
CA LEU A 280 6.76 -26.68 3.01
C LEU A 280 6.76 -27.65 4.21
N LYS A 281 7.21 -28.89 3.99
CA LYS A 281 7.32 -29.92 5.05
C LYS A 281 8.31 -29.56 6.17
N ALA A 282 9.37 -28.80 5.89
CA ALA A 282 10.31 -28.33 6.91
C ALA A 282 9.73 -27.23 7.84
N PHE A 283 8.64 -26.58 7.42
CA PHE A 283 7.94 -25.54 8.18
C PHE A 283 6.54 -25.95 8.66
N GLU A 284 6.11 -27.18 8.37
CA GLU A 284 4.90 -27.78 8.91
C GLU A 284 4.90 -27.72 10.45
N GLY A 285 3.84 -27.17 11.04
CA GLY A 285 3.74 -26.98 12.49
C GLY A 285 4.73 -25.98 13.12
N ASN A 286 5.52 -25.22 12.35
CA ASN A 286 6.51 -24.27 12.90
C ASN A 286 5.81 -23.22 13.82
N LYS A 287 6.42 -22.92 14.97
CA LYS A 287 5.84 -22.02 16.00
C LYS A 287 5.81 -20.56 15.59
N ASP A 288 6.76 -20.15 14.76
CA ASP A 288 7.08 -18.75 14.49
C ASP A 288 6.72 -18.32 13.06
N TRP A 289 6.61 -19.28 12.15
CA TRP A 289 6.34 -19.05 10.72
C TRP A 289 5.24 -19.97 10.20
N ILE A 290 4.54 -19.52 9.17
CA ILE A 290 3.76 -20.33 8.23
C ILE A 290 4.50 -20.26 6.90
N PHE A 291 4.65 -21.39 6.22
CA PHE A 291 5.02 -21.44 4.81
C PHE A 291 3.88 -22.13 4.05
N GLY A 292 3.55 -21.62 2.86
CA GLY A 292 2.38 -22.02 2.09
C GLY A 292 2.59 -21.94 0.57
N VAL A 293 1.54 -22.30 -0.16
CA VAL A 293 1.54 -22.33 -1.63
C VAL A 293 1.46 -20.89 -2.15
N GLY A 294 2.61 -20.32 -2.55
CA GLY A 294 2.64 -19.04 -3.27
C GLY A 294 2.27 -19.21 -4.75
N TYR A 295 1.77 -18.13 -5.37
CA TYR A 295 1.31 -18.07 -6.77
C TYR A 295 2.28 -18.76 -7.75
N VAL A 296 1.79 -19.71 -8.55
CA VAL A 296 2.63 -20.50 -9.46
C VAL A 296 2.95 -19.74 -10.75
N VAL A 297 3.94 -18.84 -10.67
CA VAL A 297 4.63 -18.28 -11.84
C VAL A 297 6.12 -18.12 -11.54
N ILE A 298 6.99 -18.67 -12.41
CA ILE A 298 8.18 -18.03 -13.02
C ILE A 298 8.91 -19.07 -13.90
N GLU A 299 8.91 -18.81 -15.22
CA GLU A 299 9.93 -19.19 -16.23
C GLU A 299 10.77 -20.47 -15.98
N GLU A 300 10.19 -21.63 -16.30
CA GLU A 300 10.85 -22.93 -16.62
C GLU A 300 11.78 -23.61 -15.58
N ASN A 301 12.40 -22.87 -14.65
CA ASN A 301 13.58 -23.29 -13.88
C ASN A 301 13.53 -22.82 -12.40
N GLY A 302 12.34 -22.68 -11.81
CA GLY A 302 12.18 -22.22 -10.43
C GLY A 302 10.81 -22.50 -9.82
N ALA A 303 10.59 -22.06 -8.58
CA ALA A 303 9.31 -22.05 -7.88
C ALA A 303 9.33 -21.02 -6.73
N ARG A 304 8.20 -20.88 -6.03
CA ARG A 304 8.08 -20.05 -4.83
C ARG A 304 7.23 -20.69 -3.73
N VAL A 305 7.43 -20.21 -2.51
CA VAL A 305 6.57 -20.47 -1.34
C VAL A 305 6.23 -19.13 -0.70
N GLN A 306 4.96 -18.93 -0.34
CA GLN A 306 4.59 -17.79 0.50
C GLN A 306 5.06 -18.07 1.94
N TYR A 307 5.50 -17.05 2.65
CA TYR A 307 5.78 -17.10 4.08
C TYR A 307 4.98 -16.04 4.83
N LYS A 308 4.69 -16.32 6.10
CA LYS A 308 4.05 -15.39 7.04
C LYS A 308 4.59 -15.62 8.44
N CYS A 309 5.11 -14.56 9.06
CA CYS A 309 5.48 -14.59 10.47
C CYS A 309 4.20 -14.70 11.33
N LYS A 310 4.22 -15.56 12.35
CA LYS A 310 3.16 -15.68 13.36
C LYS A 310 3.27 -14.63 14.47
N LYS A 311 4.40 -13.92 14.53
CA LYS A 311 4.74 -12.94 15.56
C LYS A 311 4.77 -11.53 14.99
N ILE A 312 4.51 -10.55 15.85
CA ILE A 312 4.90 -9.16 15.62
C ILE A 312 6.36 -9.03 16.02
N MET A 313 7.22 -8.72 15.06
CA MET A 313 8.65 -8.47 15.23
C MET A 313 9.16 -7.61 14.07
N GLU A 314 10.36 -7.06 14.20
CA GLU A 314 11.04 -6.38 13.08
C GLU A 314 11.31 -7.34 11.91
N ASN A 315 11.45 -6.78 10.71
CA ASN A 315 11.66 -7.53 9.47
C ASN A 315 12.87 -8.46 9.55
N VAL A 316 12.69 -9.71 9.12
CA VAL A 316 13.79 -10.67 8.93
C VAL A 316 14.21 -10.64 7.47
N ASP A 317 15.28 -9.89 7.21
CA ASP A 317 15.94 -9.84 5.91
C ASP A 317 16.73 -11.14 5.63
N LYS A 318 16.81 -11.53 4.35
CA LYS A 318 17.59 -12.68 3.86
C LYS A 318 17.20 -13.99 4.57
N LEU A 319 15.92 -14.38 4.44
CA LEU A 319 15.36 -15.62 4.99
C LEU A 319 16.10 -16.91 4.58
N ALA A 320 16.86 -16.91 3.47
CA ALA A 320 17.54 -18.09 2.93
C ALA A 320 18.95 -17.78 2.39
N GLU A 321 19.79 -18.81 2.29
CA GLU A 321 21.15 -18.71 1.73
C GLU A 321 21.25 -19.33 0.33
N ASP A 322 21.80 -18.56 -0.62
CA ASP A 322 22.21 -19.03 -1.95
C ASP A 322 23.20 -20.21 -1.84
N THR A 323 23.04 -21.23 -2.69
CA THR A 323 23.96 -22.38 -2.77
C THR A 323 24.75 -22.38 -4.08
N SER A 324 25.46 -23.48 -4.40
CA SER A 324 26.13 -23.65 -5.69
C SER A 324 25.16 -23.64 -6.86
N GLU A 325 24.03 -24.35 -6.75
CA GLU A 325 23.05 -24.54 -7.84
C GLU A 325 21.75 -23.75 -7.67
N ILE A 326 21.42 -23.26 -6.46
CA ILE A 326 20.16 -22.54 -6.20
C ILE A 326 20.45 -21.07 -5.88
N LYS A 327 19.64 -20.16 -6.46
CA LYS A 327 19.51 -18.77 -6.04
C LYS A 327 18.16 -18.54 -5.37
N PHE A 328 18.18 -17.95 -4.17
CA PHE A 328 16.97 -17.48 -3.48
C PHE A 328 16.69 -16.00 -3.79
N ILE A 329 15.42 -15.63 -3.72
CA ILE A 329 14.91 -14.27 -3.92
C ILE A 329 13.74 -14.08 -2.95
N GLN A 330 13.97 -13.30 -1.89
CA GLN A 330 12.93 -12.84 -0.98
C GLN A 330 12.23 -11.62 -1.58
N VAL A 331 10.90 -11.59 -1.48
CA VAL A 331 10.06 -10.42 -1.77
C VAL A 331 9.08 -10.27 -0.61
N ASP A 332 9.28 -9.27 0.24
CA ASP A 332 8.33 -8.93 1.29
C ASP A 332 7.14 -8.17 0.67
N GLU A 333 5.92 -8.66 0.92
CA GLU A 333 4.66 -7.97 0.60
C GLU A 333 4.33 -6.98 1.73
N ASP A 334 4.40 -7.46 2.97
CA ASP A 334 4.31 -6.70 4.21
C ASP A 334 5.60 -6.88 5.02
N MET A 335 6.26 -5.77 5.39
CA MET A 335 7.43 -5.82 6.27
C MET A 335 7.02 -6.00 7.75
N GLY A 336 7.81 -6.78 8.49
CA GLY A 336 7.66 -6.91 9.94
C GLY A 336 7.99 -5.60 10.65
N THR A 337 7.09 -5.11 11.52
CA THR A 337 7.29 -3.85 12.27
C THR A 337 6.74 -3.93 13.70
N LEU A 338 7.52 -3.44 14.67
CA LEU A 338 7.05 -3.25 16.04
C LEU A 338 6.14 -2.01 16.15
N GLY A 339 4.85 -2.24 16.38
CA GLY A 339 3.85 -1.17 16.42
C GLY A 339 4.07 -0.14 17.53
N VAL A 340 4.28 1.12 17.15
CA VAL A 340 4.56 2.22 18.07
C VAL A 340 3.27 2.84 18.62
N ALA A 341 3.17 2.90 19.96
CA ALA A 341 2.05 3.52 20.65
C ALA A 341 2.01 5.04 20.47
N GLU A 342 0.82 5.58 20.20
CA GLU A 342 0.59 7.02 19.99
C GLU A 342 1.00 7.85 21.20
N LYS A 343 1.79 8.91 20.99
CA LYS A 343 2.01 9.95 22.01
C LYS A 343 1.56 11.30 21.44
N LYS A 344 0.60 11.92 22.13
CA LYS A 344 0.12 13.27 21.82
C LYS A 344 1.09 14.29 22.42
N GLU A 345 1.36 15.38 21.69
CA GLU A 345 2.29 16.40 22.16
C GLU A 345 1.76 17.11 23.42
N VAL A 346 2.63 17.49 24.34
CA VAL A 346 2.30 18.25 25.55
C VAL A 346 3.25 19.44 25.68
N CYS A 347 2.66 20.64 25.70
CA CYS A 347 3.35 21.89 25.99
C CYS A 347 2.88 22.44 27.34
N GLU A 348 3.82 22.90 28.16
CA GLU A 348 3.57 23.63 29.40
C GLU A 348 3.90 25.11 29.22
N VAL A 349 3.03 26.00 29.69
CA VAL A 349 3.26 27.45 29.70
C VAL A 349 3.22 27.92 31.14
N THR A 350 4.33 28.42 31.65
CA THR A 350 4.44 28.94 33.03
C THR A 350 4.58 30.45 33.00
N VAL A 351 3.85 31.16 33.86
CA VAL A 351 3.96 32.61 34.03
C VAL A 351 5.01 32.91 35.09
N ASN A 352 6.14 33.48 34.66
CA ASN A 352 7.33 33.67 35.48
C ASN A 352 7.32 35.02 36.22
N SER A 353 6.69 36.05 35.65
CA SER A 353 6.54 37.38 36.26
C SER A 353 5.15 37.97 36.04
N ALA A 354 4.77 38.88 36.93
CA ALA A 354 3.58 39.72 36.83
C ALA A 354 3.95 41.16 36.43
N SER A 355 2.99 41.89 35.87
CA SER A 355 3.18 43.29 35.50
C SER A 355 3.09 44.23 36.70
N ASN A 356 3.85 45.33 36.70
CA ASN A 356 3.62 46.45 37.64
C ASN A 356 2.77 47.59 37.05
N LYS A 357 2.26 47.44 35.83
CA LYS A 357 1.39 48.41 35.12
C LYS A 357 0.10 47.74 34.63
N GLN A 358 -0.89 48.55 34.26
CA GLN A 358 -2.07 48.05 33.55
C GLN A 358 -1.73 47.94 32.07
N GLU A 359 -1.84 46.74 31.48
CA GLU A 359 -1.49 46.50 30.08
C GLU A 359 -2.35 45.40 29.42
N THR A 360 -2.56 45.53 28.11
CA THR A 360 -3.21 44.52 27.27
C THR A 360 -2.12 43.71 26.57
N ILE A 361 -2.05 42.41 26.84
CA ILE A 361 -0.98 41.52 26.33
C ILE A 361 -1.56 40.54 25.33
N ASN A 362 -0.99 40.53 24.13
CA ASN A 362 -1.30 39.57 23.08
C ASN A 362 -0.35 38.36 23.17
N PHE A 363 -0.89 37.15 23.08
CA PHE A 363 -0.11 35.92 22.96
C PHE A 363 -0.57 35.14 21.74
N THR A 364 0.36 34.43 21.12
CA THR A 364 0.11 33.60 19.95
C THR A 364 0.54 32.17 20.22
N LEU A 365 -0.42 31.26 20.06
CA LEU A 365 -0.22 29.81 20.07
C LEU A 365 0.16 29.38 18.65
N LYS A 366 1.35 28.81 18.46
CA LYS A 366 1.88 28.41 17.15
C LYS A 366 2.12 26.91 17.06
N ASP A 367 1.86 26.38 15.87
CA ASP A 367 2.57 25.22 15.34
C ASP A 367 3.86 25.78 14.71
N THR A 368 5.00 25.49 15.34
CA THR A 368 6.31 25.99 14.86
C THR A 368 6.94 25.07 13.82
N ARG A 369 6.36 23.88 13.56
CA ARG A 369 6.81 22.96 12.50
C ARG A 369 6.23 23.32 11.13
N ALA A 370 4.96 23.71 11.09
CA ALA A 370 4.27 24.23 9.90
C ALA A 370 4.32 25.77 9.80
N ASN A 371 4.84 26.46 10.83
CA ASN A 371 4.91 27.92 10.93
C ASN A 371 3.54 28.61 10.81
N ILE A 372 2.52 28.05 11.46
CA ILE A 372 1.16 28.61 11.46
C ILE A 372 0.71 29.02 12.86
N THR A 373 -0.08 30.09 12.92
CA THR A 373 -0.79 30.53 14.13
C THR A 373 -2.05 29.70 14.32
N LEU A 374 -2.15 28.99 15.44
CA LEU A 374 -3.31 28.16 15.79
C LEU A 374 -4.39 28.96 16.53
N ALA A 375 -3.97 29.93 17.35
CA ALA A 375 -4.85 30.90 18.01
C ALA A 375 -4.07 32.18 18.40
N LYS A 376 -4.77 33.33 18.38
CA LYS A 376 -4.35 34.56 19.07
C LYS A 376 -5.26 34.83 20.27
N VAL A 377 -4.66 35.06 21.43
CA VAL A 377 -5.33 35.36 22.70
C VAL A 377 -4.88 36.70 23.23
N THR A 378 -5.76 37.39 23.93
CA THR A 378 -5.51 38.75 24.45
C THR A 378 -6.05 38.83 25.86
N ILE A 379 -5.21 39.21 26.82
CA ILE A 379 -5.63 39.41 28.21
C ILE A 379 -5.33 40.85 28.64
N ASN A 380 -6.13 41.37 29.57
CA ASN A 380 -5.84 42.61 30.27
C ASN A 380 -5.27 42.25 31.65
N VAL A 381 -4.08 42.77 31.95
CA VAL A 381 -3.37 42.60 33.23
C VAL A 381 -3.44 43.92 34.00
N ASN A 382 -3.65 43.83 35.31
CA ASN A 382 -3.68 44.97 36.23
C ASN A 382 -2.46 44.90 37.17
N PRO A 383 -2.00 46.02 37.78
CA PRO A 383 -0.85 46.04 38.69
C PRO A 383 -0.95 45.17 39.96
N GLN A 384 -2.12 44.56 40.21
CA GLN A 384 -2.42 43.71 41.37
C GLN A 384 -2.59 42.22 41.00
N ASP A 385 -2.54 41.86 39.71
CA ASP A 385 -2.73 40.47 39.27
C ASP A 385 -1.42 39.68 39.46
N ASP A 386 -1.43 38.68 40.35
CA ASP A 386 -0.28 37.77 40.53
C ASP A 386 -0.11 36.81 39.34
N THR A 387 1.01 36.07 39.30
CA THR A 387 1.27 35.13 38.19
C THR A 387 0.21 34.03 38.08
N ARG A 388 -0.46 33.67 39.18
CA ARG A 388 -1.56 32.69 39.19
C ARG A 388 -2.83 33.28 38.57
N LYS A 389 -3.10 34.57 38.80
CA LYS A 389 -4.21 35.28 38.18
C LYS A 389 -3.98 35.52 36.68
N ILE A 390 -2.76 35.88 36.28
CA ILE A 390 -2.37 36.00 34.87
C ILE A 390 -2.47 34.64 34.16
N ALA A 391 -2.03 33.55 34.79
CA ALA A 391 -2.20 32.20 34.28
C ALA A 391 -3.67 31.77 34.14
N GLU A 392 -4.55 32.19 35.06
CA GLU A 392 -5.99 31.97 34.98
C GLU A 392 -6.65 32.74 33.82
N LEU A 393 -6.27 34.00 33.61
CA LEU A 393 -6.74 34.81 32.47
C LEU A 393 -6.32 34.18 31.13
N LEU A 394 -5.03 33.86 30.99
CA LEU A 394 -4.48 33.23 29.78
C LEU A 394 -5.07 31.82 29.54
N TYR A 395 -5.33 31.06 30.61
CA TYR A 395 -6.02 29.76 30.53
C TYR A 395 -7.42 29.90 29.94
N ASN A 396 -8.22 30.85 30.42
CA ASN A 396 -9.61 31.01 29.96
C ASN A 396 -9.68 31.37 28.47
N GLU A 397 -8.82 32.29 28.03
CA GLU A 397 -8.70 32.67 26.62
C GLU A 397 -8.19 31.52 25.72
N LEU A 398 -7.14 30.80 26.13
CA LEU A 398 -6.64 29.63 25.40
C LEU A 398 -7.70 28.53 25.34
N LYS A 399 -8.42 28.28 26.43
CA LYS A 399 -9.54 27.33 26.47
C LYS A 399 -10.65 27.74 25.50
N SER A 400 -11.03 29.02 25.47
CA SER A 400 -12.03 29.52 24.53
C SER A 400 -11.64 29.29 23.07
N LYS A 401 -10.39 29.60 22.69
CA LYS A 401 -9.98 29.65 21.27
C LYS A 401 -9.30 28.36 20.75
N ALA A 402 -8.74 27.52 21.62
CA ALA A 402 -7.93 26.37 21.24
C ALA A 402 -8.44 24.98 21.71
N SER A 403 -9.56 24.89 22.45
CA SER A 403 -10.11 23.59 22.91
C SER A 403 -10.50 22.61 21.79
N ARG A 404 -10.61 23.06 20.53
CA ARG A 404 -10.79 22.15 19.37
C ARG A 404 -9.52 21.33 19.06
N LEU A 405 -8.34 21.85 19.41
CA LEU A 405 -7.04 21.23 19.12
C LEU A 405 -6.37 20.64 20.38
N TYR A 406 -6.63 21.18 21.57
CA TYR A 406 -5.97 20.81 22.82
C TYR A 406 -6.96 20.54 23.95
N ASP A 407 -6.65 19.55 24.80
CA ASP A 407 -7.17 19.45 26.15
C ASP A 407 -6.31 20.35 27.05
N ILE A 408 -6.90 21.44 27.55
CA ILE A 408 -6.17 22.48 28.28
C ILE A 408 -6.52 22.42 29.77
N LYS A 409 -5.49 22.39 30.63
CA LYS A 409 -5.60 22.39 32.09
C LYS A 409 -4.83 23.56 32.72
N LEU A 410 -5.27 24.01 33.89
CA LEU A 410 -4.61 25.03 34.71
C LEU A 410 -4.15 24.39 36.02
N GLU A 411 -2.84 24.42 36.28
CA GLU A 411 -2.26 24.15 37.59
C GLU A 411 -2.05 25.49 38.30
N LYS A 412 -3.13 26.04 38.87
CA LYS A 412 -3.19 27.43 39.35
C LYS A 412 -2.07 27.78 40.33
N GLU A 413 -1.79 26.92 41.32
CA GLU A 413 -0.74 27.15 42.33
C GLU A 413 0.71 27.06 41.80
N LYS A 414 0.91 26.64 40.54
CA LYS A 414 2.20 26.67 39.86
C LYS A 414 2.26 27.75 38.75
N SER A 415 1.23 28.59 38.64
CA SER A 415 1.07 29.57 37.56
C SER A 415 1.24 28.97 36.15
N LYS A 416 0.81 27.70 36.00
CA LYS A 416 1.12 26.86 34.82
C LYS A 416 -0.14 26.43 34.08
N ILE A 417 -0.09 26.50 32.76
CA ILE A 417 -1.10 25.99 31.82
C ILE A 417 -0.49 24.79 31.10
N ILE A 418 -1.24 23.68 31.01
CA ILE A 418 -0.83 22.48 30.28
C ILE A 418 -1.72 22.34 29.05
N LEU A 419 -1.12 22.35 27.86
CA LEU A 419 -1.77 22.13 26.57
C LEU A 419 -1.37 20.75 26.05
N LYS A 420 -2.26 19.76 26.19
CA LYS A 420 -2.09 18.43 25.58
C LYS A 420 -2.89 18.38 24.28
N GLN A 421 -2.28 17.99 23.17
CA GLN A 421 -3.02 17.88 21.90
C GLN A 421 -4.13 16.81 21.98
N ARG A 422 -5.22 17.04 21.23
CA ARG A 422 -6.31 16.08 21.03
C ARG A 422 -6.03 15.05 19.94
N LEU A 423 -5.30 15.44 18.90
CA LEU A 423 -4.75 14.55 17.87
C LEU A 423 -3.23 14.56 17.97
N ALA A 424 -2.59 13.41 17.78
CA ALA A 424 -1.14 13.32 17.79
C ALA A 424 -0.58 13.98 16.50
N ILE A 425 0.07 15.14 16.62
CA ILE A 425 0.63 15.90 15.49
C ILE A 425 2.01 16.49 15.87
N ASN A 426 2.98 16.45 14.95
CA ASN A 426 4.30 17.08 15.12
C ASN A 426 4.21 18.61 14.95
N ALA A 427 3.58 19.31 15.89
CA ALA A 427 3.33 20.74 15.80
C ALA A 427 4.47 21.57 16.41
N ARG A 428 5.23 21.00 17.36
CA ARG A 428 6.18 21.75 18.21
C ARG A 428 5.51 22.98 18.80
N THR A 429 4.44 22.72 19.55
CA THR A 429 3.52 23.71 20.11
C THR A 429 4.25 24.70 21.03
N THR A 430 4.14 25.99 20.73
CA THR A 430 4.70 27.08 21.53
C THR A 430 3.66 28.17 21.77
N VAL A 431 3.64 28.76 22.97
CA VAL A 431 2.95 30.02 23.25
C VAL A 431 3.98 31.11 23.49
N SER A 432 3.84 32.24 22.79
CA SER A 432 4.73 33.41 22.92
C SER A 432 3.93 34.69 23.03
N ILE A 433 4.39 35.64 23.85
CA ILE A 433 3.93 37.04 23.81
C ILE A 433 4.29 37.64 22.44
N GLU A 434 3.37 38.38 21.83
CA GLU A 434 3.70 39.25 20.70
C GLU A 434 4.28 40.57 21.26
N ARG A 435 5.50 40.90 20.83
CA ARG A 435 6.24 42.12 21.18
C ARG A 435 6.41 42.97 19.93
#